data_AF-A0A6M0QXG3-F1
#
_entry.id   AF-A0A6M0QXG3-F1
#
_cell.length_a   1.000
_cell.length_b   1.000
_cell.length_c   1.000
_cell.angle_alpha   90.00
_cell.angle_beta   90.00
_cell.angle_gamma   90.00
#
_symmetry.space_group_name_H-M   'P 1'
#
loop_
_entity.id
_entity.type
_entity.pdbx_description
1 polymer ?
#
loop_
_entity_poly.entity_id
_entity_poly.type
_entity_poly.pdbx_seq_one_letter_code
_entity_poly.pdbx_strand_id
1 'polypeptide(L)'
;MPATTVTREDLYRLVWETPITRLAAGYGISGTGLKKICDRLDVPVPPRGYWARKEAGQPVAQFRLLKPKADTPLSAVIHPTPPKEKPAPVPVLADDPRACVFHAMVDSQSMG
;
A
#
# COMPACT_ATOMS: atom_id res chain seq x y z
N MET A 1 -6.69 -12.18 -17.51
CA MET A 1 -6.25 -13.01 -16.36
C MET A 1 -7.48 -13.75 -15.83
N PRO A 2 -7.44 -15.08 -15.69
CA PRO A 2 -8.55 -15.84 -15.10
C PRO A 2 -8.62 -15.67 -13.57
N ALA A 3 -9.76 -16.00 -12.98
CA ALA A 3 -9.90 -16.02 -11.52
C ALA A 3 -8.93 -17.03 -10.90
N THR A 4 -8.24 -16.64 -9.83
CA THR A 4 -7.25 -17.51 -9.15
C THR A 4 -7.76 -17.91 -7.78
N THR A 5 -7.84 -19.22 -7.54
CA THR A 5 -8.18 -19.76 -6.22
C THR A 5 -6.92 -19.79 -5.36
N VAL A 6 -6.96 -19.18 -4.19
CA VAL A 6 -5.86 -19.16 -3.22
C VAL A 6 -6.33 -19.78 -1.90
N THR A 7 -5.45 -20.53 -1.24
CA THR A 7 -5.69 -21.08 0.09
C THR A 7 -5.35 -20.04 1.17
N ARG A 8 -5.88 -20.22 2.38
CA ARG A 8 -5.60 -19.37 3.55
C ARG A 8 -4.12 -19.36 3.89
N GLU A 9 -3.48 -20.52 3.82
CA GLU A 9 -2.07 -20.71 4.14
C GLU A 9 -1.16 -20.09 3.07
N ASP A 10 -1.48 -20.30 1.78
CA ASP A 10 -0.75 -19.64 0.70
C ASP A 10 -0.92 -18.13 0.76
N LEU A 11 -2.15 -17.64 0.97
CA LEU A 11 -2.41 -16.22 1.05
C LEU A 11 -1.64 -15.58 2.21
N TYR A 12 -1.60 -16.23 3.37
CA TYR A 12 -0.77 -15.78 4.48
C TYR A 12 0.70 -15.75 4.09
N ARG A 13 1.26 -16.85 3.56
CA ARG A 13 2.67 -16.91 3.17
C ARG A 13 3.01 -15.76 2.23
N LEU A 14 2.20 -15.58 1.19
CA LEU A 14 2.33 -14.50 0.24
C LEU A 14 2.31 -13.14 0.94
N VAL A 15 1.29 -12.85 1.75
CA VAL A 15 1.13 -11.57 2.47
C VAL A 15 2.29 -11.26 3.43
N TRP A 16 3.02 -12.27 3.89
CA TRP A 16 4.19 -12.12 4.78
C TRP A 16 5.53 -12.11 4.02
N GLU A 17 5.59 -12.70 2.82
CA GLU A 17 6.74 -12.66 1.91
C GLU A 17 6.79 -11.38 1.09
N THR A 18 5.63 -10.94 0.59
CA THR A 18 5.46 -9.84 -0.35
C THR A 18 4.44 -8.80 0.17
N PRO A 19 4.69 -7.49 0.03
CA PRO A 19 3.71 -6.47 0.44
C PRO A 19 2.41 -6.59 -0.37
N ILE A 20 1.27 -6.35 0.31
CA ILE A 20 -0.09 -6.40 -0.26
C ILE A 20 -0.19 -5.62 -1.57
N THR A 21 0.48 -4.46 -1.68
CA THR A 21 0.45 -3.63 -2.89
C THR A 21 1.01 -4.37 -4.12
N ARG A 22 2.11 -5.12 -3.95
CA ARG A 22 2.72 -5.91 -5.03
C ARG A 22 1.91 -7.15 -5.33
N LEU A 23 1.41 -7.84 -4.30
CA LEU A 23 0.52 -9.00 -4.47
C LEU A 23 -0.75 -8.64 -5.23
N ALA A 24 -1.42 -7.58 -4.81
CA ALA A 24 -2.65 -7.12 -5.43
C ALA A 24 -2.44 -6.79 -6.92
N ALA A 25 -1.31 -6.17 -7.26
CA ALA A 25 -0.94 -5.93 -8.65
C ALA A 25 -0.76 -7.23 -9.45
N GLY A 26 -0.11 -8.25 -8.87
CA GLY A 26 0.03 -9.57 -9.51
C GLY A 26 -1.30 -10.29 -9.73
N TYR A 27 -2.27 -10.10 -8.84
CA TYR A 27 -3.62 -10.65 -8.98
C TYR A 27 -4.59 -9.79 -9.80
N GLY A 28 -4.15 -8.61 -10.26
CA GLY A 28 -5.03 -7.67 -10.97
C GLY A 28 -6.18 -7.15 -10.11
N ILE A 29 -5.95 -6.90 -8.82
CA ILE A 29 -6.94 -6.32 -7.90
C ILE A 29 -6.35 -5.14 -7.13
N SER A 30 -7.21 -4.38 -6.45
CA SER A 30 -6.76 -3.31 -5.55
C SER A 30 -6.26 -3.88 -4.22
N GLY A 31 -5.30 -3.21 -3.58
CA GLY A 31 -4.80 -3.60 -2.25
C GLY A 31 -5.91 -3.65 -1.19
N THR A 32 -6.91 -2.78 -1.29
CA THR A 32 -8.13 -2.82 -0.45
C THR A 32 -8.98 -4.06 -0.72
N GLY A 33 -9.10 -4.48 -1.98
CA GLY A 33 -9.76 -5.73 -2.35
C GLY A 33 -9.05 -6.95 -1.76
N LEU A 34 -7.71 -6.97 -1.83
CA LEU A 34 -6.91 -8.04 -1.23
C LEU A 34 -7.05 -8.06 0.30
N LYS A 35 -7.09 -6.89 0.94
CA LYS A 35 -7.31 -6.77 2.38
C LYS A 35 -8.66 -7.34 2.80
N LYS A 36 -9.74 -7.05 2.08
CA LYS A 36 -11.07 -7.63 2.31
C LYS A 36 -11.05 -9.16 2.24
N ILE A 37 -10.27 -9.73 1.33
CA ILE A 37 -10.11 -11.19 1.22
C ILE A 37 -9.36 -11.74 2.44
N CYS A 38 -8.28 -11.06 2.87
CA CYS A 38 -7.55 -11.44 4.10
C CYS A 38 -8.45 -11.41 5.34
N ASP A 39 -9.29 -10.37 5.47
CA ASP A 39 -10.22 -10.22 6.59
C ASP A 39 -11.28 -11.35 6.60
N ARG A 40 -11.76 -11.78 5.43
CA ARG A 40 -12.71 -12.90 5.30
C ARG A 40 -12.10 -14.26 5.66
N LEU A 41 -10.81 -14.44 5.40
CA LEU A 41 -10.07 -15.66 5.68
C LEU A 41 -9.43 -15.67 7.07
N ASP A 42 -9.69 -14.64 7.89
CA ASP A 42 -9.07 -14.42 9.20
C ASP A 42 -7.54 -14.59 9.14
N VAL A 43 -6.93 -13.97 8.11
CA VAL A 43 -5.49 -13.98 7.87
C VAL A 43 -4.88 -12.74 8.52
N PRO A 44 -3.96 -12.90 9.49
CA PRO A 44 -3.31 -11.77 10.12
C PRO A 44 -2.42 -11.04 9.11
N VAL A 45 -2.72 -9.78 8.87
CA VAL A 45 -1.95 -8.90 7.98
C VAL A 45 -0.84 -8.22 8.79
N PRO A 46 0.40 -8.12 8.27
CA PRO A 46 1.47 -7.43 8.97
C PRO A 46 1.10 -5.96 9.28
N PRO A 47 1.50 -5.44 10.46
CA PRO A 47 1.16 -4.08 10.86
C PRO A 47 1.80 -3.05 9.94
N ARG A 48 1.20 -1.85 9.88
CA ARG A 48 1.73 -0.73 9.11
C ARG A 48 3.15 -0.42 9.61
N GLY A 49 4.12 -0.39 8.70
CA GLY A 49 5.55 -0.20 9.04
C GLY A 49 6.34 -1.50 9.26
N TYR A 50 5.73 -2.69 9.23
CA TYR A 50 6.48 -3.96 9.18
C TYR A 50 7.41 -4.00 7.97
N TRP A 51 6.91 -3.62 6.79
CA TRP A 51 7.69 -3.59 5.55
C TRP A 51 8.84 -2.58 5.59
N ALA A 52 8.60 -1.38 6.11
CA ALA A 52 9.65 -0.38 6.28
C ALA A 52 10.79 -0.90 7.18
N ARG A 53 10.45 -1.62 8.27
CA ARG A 53 11.45 -2.24 9.16
C ARG A 53 12.18 -3.40 8.47
N LYS A 54 11.47 -4.23 7.69
CA LYS A 54 12.07 -5.32 6.90
C LYS A 54 13.03 -4.79 5.83
N GLU A 55 12.65 -3.73 5.11
CA GLU A 55 13.49 -3.07 4.10
C GLU A 55 14.69 -2.36 4.73
N ALA A 56 14.53 -1.81 5.93
CA ALA A 56 15.62 -1.22 6.72
C ALA A 56 16.56 -2.27 7.36
N GLY A 57 16.36 -3.57 7.11
CA GLY A 57 17.18 -4.65 7.66
C GLY A 57 17.02 -4.88 9.17
N GLN A 58 15.96 -4.34 9.78
CA GLN A 58 15.70 -4.54 11.20
C GLN A 58 15.13 -5.95 11.45
N PRO A 59 15.40 -6.55 12.62
CA PRO A 59 14.80 -7.82 13.00
C PRO A 59 13.29 -7.64 13.15
N VAL A 60 12.54 -8.29 12.26
CA VAL A 60 11.07 -8.28 12.27
C VAL A 60 10.55 -9.62 12.79
N ALA A 61 9.72 -9.58 13.82
CA ALA A 61 9.03 -10.77 14.29
C ALA A 61 7.95 -11.19 13.29
N GLN A 62 8.13 -12.34 12.64
CA GLN A 62 7.05 -12.97 11.89
C GLN A 62 6.09 -13.66 12.86
N PHE A 63 4.84 -13.22 12.88
CA PHE A 63 3.80 -13.91 13.64
C PHE A 63 3.42 -15.18 12.91
N ARG A 64 3.79 -16.35 13.43
CA ARG A 64 3.41 -17.65 12.84
C ARG A 64 1.89 -17.72 12.66
N LEU A 65 1.47 -18.31 11.54
CA LEU A 65 0.06 -18.59 11.26
C LEU A 65 -0.54 -19.41 12.41
N LEU A 66 -1.51 -18.83 13.12
CA LEU A 66 -2.32 -19.58 14.09
C LEU A 66 -3.24 -20.54 13.32
N LYS A 67 -3.43 -21.75 13.87
CA LYS A 67 -4.32 -22.76 13.29
C LYS A 67 -5.71 -22.15 13.04
N PRO A 68 -6.36 -22.47 11.91
CA PRO A 68 -7.70 -21.98 11.62
C PRO A 68 -8.68 -22.39 12.72
N LYS A 69 -9.62 -21.49 13.05
CA LYS A 69 -10.82 -21.87 13.80
C LYS A 69 -11.72 -22.70 12.87
N ALA A 70 -12.51 -23.60 13.44
CA ALA A 70 -13.30 -24.59 12.69
C ALA A 70 -14.26 -23.97 11.65
N ASP A 71 -14.67 -22.71 11.85
CA ASP A 71 -15.66 -22.01 11.02
C ASP A 71 -15.07 -21.08 9.93
N THR A 72 -13.74 -21.03 9.78
CA THR A 72 -13.09 -20.12 8.81
C THR A 72 -12.92 -20.78 7.44
N PRO A 73 -13.38 -20.13 6.34
CA PRO A 73 -13.12 -20.65 5.00
C PRO A 73 -11.61 -20.74 4.74
N LEU A 74 -11.15 -21.88 4.22
CA LEU A 74 -9.74 -22.15 3.98
C LEU A 74 -9.27 -21.70 2.58
N SER A 75 -10.16 -21.18 1.74
CA SER A 75 -9.82 -20.71 0.39
C SER A 75 -10.70 -19.55 -0.05
N ALA A 76 -10.17 -18.70 -0.93
CA ALA A 76 -10.89 -17.63 -1.58
C ALA A 76 -10.57 -17.58 -3.08
N VAL A 77 -11.57 -17.20 -3.88
CA VAL A 77 -11.40 -16.98 -5.32
C VAL A 77 -11.15 -15.49 -5.54
N ILE A 78 -9.99 -15.16 -6.10
CA ILE A 78 -9.62 -13.80 -6.48
C ILE A 78 -10.04 -13.56 -7.92
N HIS A 79 -11.05 -12.71 -8.11
CA HIS A 79 -11.46 -12.25 -9.43
C HIS A 79 -10.68 -10.98 -9.78
N PRO A 80 -9.85 -11.00 -10.83
CA PRO A 80 -9.16 -9.80 -11.28
C PRO A 80 -10.22 -8.76 -11.65
N THR A 81 -10.11 -7.60 -11.01
CA THR A 81 -10.95 -6.46 -11.36
C THR A 81 -10.24 -5.74 -12.50
N PRO A 82 -10.90 -5.44 -13.62
CA PRO A 82 -10.25 -4.64 -14.66
C PRO A 82 -9.65 -3.39 -14.01
N PRO A 83 -8.38 -3.05 -14.28
CA PRO A 83 -7.74 -1.91 -13.66
C PRO A 83 -8.63 -0.70 -13.93
N LYS A 84 -9.21 -0.11 -12.87
CA LYS A 84 -9.81 1.20 -12.99
C LYS A 84 -8.64 2.13 -13.29
N GLU A 85 -8.53 2.51 -14.55
CA GLU A 85 -7.48 3.38 -15.09
C GLU A 85 -7.28 4.53 -14.10
N LYS A 86 -6.20 4.46 -13.32
CA LYS A 86 -5.84 5.56 -12.44
C LYS A 86 -5.53 6.68 -13.43
N PRO A 87 -6.23 7.83 -13.41
CA PRO A 87 -5.79 8.96 -14.20
C PRO A 87 -4.32 9.13 -13.86
N ALA A 88 -3.46 9.12 -14.87
CA ALA A 88 -2.04 9.37 -14.67
C ALA A 88 -1.92 10.55 -13.70
N PRO A 89 -0.96 10.56 -12.76
CA PRO A 89 -0.67 11.77 -12.04
C PRO A 89 -0.39 12.81 -13.13
N VAL A 90 -1.36 13.70 -13.36
CA VAL A 90 -1.14 14.87 -14.19
C VAL A 90 0.12 15.46 -13.57
N PRO A 91 1.21 15.64 -14.34
CA PRO A 91 2.34 16.35 -13.81
C PRO A 91 1.75 17.66 -13.31
N VAL A 92 1.78 17.84 -11.99
CA VAL A 92 1.41 19.10 -11.37
C VAL A 92 2.52 19.99 -11.89
N LEU A 93 2.29 20.65 -13.03
CA LEU A 93 3.15 21.71 -13.51
C LEU A 93 3.18 22.67 -12.33
N ALA A 94 4.35 22.76 -11.70
CA ALA A 94 4.67 23.79 -10.76
C ALA A 94 4.61 25.11 -11.53
N ASP A 95 3.42 25.70 -11.59
CA ASP A 95 3.26 27.11 -11.90
C ASP A 95 3.33 27.85 -10.57
N ASP A 96 4.54 28.23 -10.14
CA ASP A 96 4.68 29.26 -9.11
C ASP A 96 5.94 30.12 -9.34
N PRO A 97 5.82 31.23 -10.10
CA PRO A 97 6.86 32.24 -10.20
C PRO A 97 6.69 33.40 -9.19
N ARG A 98 5.93 33.28 -8.09
CA ARG A 98 5.65 34.44 -7.20
C ARG A 98 6.32 34.40 -5.82
N ALA A 99 7.34 33.56 -5.64
CA ALA A 99 8.19 33.56 -4.44
C ALA A 99 9.30 34.64 -4.41
N CYS A 100 9.28 35.66 -5.29
CA CYS A 100 10.32 36.69 -5.36
C CYS A 100 9.79 38.14 -5.35
N VAL A 101 9.02 38.57 -4.34
CA VAL A 101 8.98 40.00 -3.93
C VAL A 101 8.71 40.10 -2.42
N PHE A 102 9.69 39.76 -1.59
CA PHE A 102 9.75 40.20 -0.20
C PHE A 102 11.22 40.49 0.17
N HIS A 103 11.79 41.51 -0.46
CA HIS A 103 12.86 42.33 0.11
C HIS A 103 12.26 43.75 0.20
N ALA A 104 11.46 43.97 1.23
CA ALA A 104 11.87 44.79 2.36
C ALA A 104 12.07 46.26 1.94
N MET A 105 10.95 46.98 2.02
CA MET A 105 10.83 48.42 2.10
C MET A 105 11.40 48.94 3.43
N VAL A 106 12.72 48.84 3.63
CA VAL A 106 13.47 49.43 4.75
C VAL A 106 14.86 49.73 4.17
N ASP A 107 15.19 50.95 3.75
CA ASP A 107 15.54 52.05 4.63
C ASP A 107 15.50 53.35 3.79
N SER A 108 14.56 54.25 4.12
CA SER A 108 14.52 55.60 3.55
C SER A 108 14.89 56.58 4.66
N GLN A 109 16.19 56.73 4.86
CA GLN A 109 16.77 57.84 5.62
C GLN A 109 18.14 58.17 5.03
N SER A 110 18.25 59.30 4.33
CA SER A 110 19.37 60.26 4.45
C SER A 110 19.49 61.19 3.23
N MET A 111 19.21 62.47 3.50
CA MET A 111 19.82 63.71 2.97
C MET A 111 19.68 64.10 1.48
N GLY A 112 19.20 65.33 1.30
CA GLY A 112 19.15 66.11 0.06
C GLY A 112 18.26 67.32 0.26
#